data_AF-A0A7Y2DBL2-F1
#
_entry.id   AF-A0A7Y2DBL2-F1
#
_cell.length_a   1.000
_cell.length_b   1.000
_cell.length_c   1.000
_cell.angle_alpha   90.00
_cell.angle_beta   90.00
_cell.angle_gamma   90.00
#
_symmetry.space_group_name_H-M   'P 1'
#
loop_
_entity.id
_entity.type
_entity.pdbx_description
1 polymer ?
#
loop_
_entity_poly.entity_id
_entity_poly.type
_entity_poly.pdbx_seq_one_letter_code
_entity_poly.pdbx_strand_id
1 'polypeptide(L)'
;FEEAADLRDRAAALARVLRRNQRVQQLIEAGELRLVFPDGSGSHIRDGRLQASWGPDGQARFEPAFGQPASDGPESSPASHVAEALCVAQWLDRGTRGCVLDHASGVWRSALPRLPSFGAVGERGRRSAR
;
A
#
# COMPACT_ATOMS: atom_id res chain seq x y z
N PHE A 1 15.73 26.80 19.73
CA PHE A 1 14.44 26.23 19.28
C PHE A 1 14.45 25.79 17.82
N GLU A 2 15.26 26.43 16.97
CA GLU A 2 15.39 26.12 15.54
C GLU A 2 16.06 24.76 15.28
N GLU A 3 17.18 24.46 15.94
CA GLU A 3 17.86 23.15 15.83
C GLU A 3 16.96 21.96 16.20
N ALA A 4 16.06 22.16 17.18
CA ALA A 4 15.10 21.14 17.58
C ALA A 4 13.94 20.98 16.57
N ALA A 5 13.63 22.01 15.78
CA ALA A 5 12.69 21.90 14.67
C ALA A 5 13.33 21.15 13.50
N ASP A 6 14.54 21.52 13.12
CA ASP A 6 15.30 20.85 12.06
C ASP A 6 15.50 19.36 12.33
N LEU A 7 15.83 18.99 13.57
CA LEU A 7 15.96 17.59 13.96
C LEU A 7 14.64 16.83 13.83
N ARG A 8 13.51 17.44 14.22
CA ARG A 8 12.17 16.83 14.10
C ARG A 8 11.78 16.65 12.64
N ASP A 9 12.05 17.63 11.78
CA ASP A 9 11.72 17.56 10.37
C ASP A 9 12.54 16.49 9.64
N ARG A 10 13.83 16.40 9.96
CA ARG A 10 14.70 15.31 9.45
C ARG A 10 14.24 13.94 9.94
N ALA A 11 13.90 13.80 11.23
CA ALA A 11 13.37 12.56 11.78
C ALA A 11 12.03 12.18 11.13
N ALA A 12 11.14 13.15 10.89
CA ALA A 12 9.87 12.94 10.20
C ALA A 12 10.07 12.51 8.74
N ALA A 13 11.04 13.11 8.04
CA ALA A 13 11.41 12.75 6.69
C ALA A 13 11.96 11.31 6.62
N LEU A 14 12.90 10.97 7.50
CA LEU A 14 13.47 9.63 7.59
C LEU A 14 12.39 8.58 7.90
N ALA A 15 11.56 8.84 8.92
CA ALA A 15 10.49 7.91 9.29
C ALA A 15 9.50 7.70 8.14
N ARG A 16 9.24 8.72 7.31
CA ARG A 16 8.39 8.60 6.11
C ARG A 16 9.03 7.71 5.05
N VAL A 17 10.32 7.88 4.78
CA VAL A 17 11.07 7.03 3.83
C VAL A 17 11.12 5.59 4.31
N LEU A 18 11.40 5.36 5.60
CA LEU A 18 11.45 4.01 6.15
C LEU A 18 10.08 3.31 6.12
N ARG A 19 8.99 3.99 6.49
CA ARG A 19 7.63 3.43 6.37
C ARG A 19 7.30 3.05 4.94
N ARG A 20 7.65 3.93 3.98
CA ARG A 20 7.45 3.69 2.55
C ARG A 20 8.19 2.43 2.11
N ASN A 21 9.47 2.31 2.44
CA ASN A 21 10.29 1.15 2.07
C ASN A 21 9.77 -0.14 2.71
N GLN A 22 9.46 -0.11 4.01
CA GLN A 22 8.88 -1.26 4.72
C GLN A 22 7.57 -1.73 4.07
N ARG A 23 6.72 -0.80 3.64
CA ARG A 23 5.43 -1.15 3.01
C ARG A 23 5.61 -1.80 1.64
N VAL A 24 6.55 -1.31 0.84
CA VAL A 24 6.90 -1.92 -0.44
C VAL A 24 7.46 -3.33 -0.22
N GLN A 25 8.42 -3.50 0.69
CA GLN A 25 9.00 -4.81 0.98
C GLN A 25 7.95 -5.81 1.46
N GLN A 26 7.06 -5.41 2.38
CA GLN A 26 5.96 -6.26 2.82
C GLN A 26 5.06 -6.72 1.68
N LEU A 27 4.74 -5.84 0.73
CA LEU A 27 3.89 -6.18 -0.41
C LEU A 27 4.57 -7.14 -1.39
N ILE A 28 5.88 -7.02 -1.55
CA ILE A 28 6.68 -7.93 -2.38
C ILE A 28 6.81 -9.29 -1.68
N GLU A 29 7.19 -9.31 -0.40
CA GLU A 29 7.38 -10.53 0.40
C GLU A 29 6.08 -11.29 0.68
N ALA A 30 4.95 -10.61 0.57
CA ALA A 30 3.62 -11.20 0.67
C ALA A 30 3.31 -12.22 -0.43
N GLY A 31 4.04 -12.18 -1.55
CA GLY A 31 3.74 -12.98 -2.73
C GLY A 31 2.36 -12.62 -3.27
N GLU A 32 1.45 -13.60 -3.26
CA GLU A 32 0.08 -13.46 -3.76
C GLU A 32 -0.86 -13.08 -2.63
N LEU A 33 -1.72 -12.09 -2.87
CA LEU A 33 -2.69 -11.55 -1.94
C LEU A 33 -4.06 -11.47 -2.61
N ARG A 34 -5.07 -12.02 -1.95
CA ARG A 34 -6.46 -11.84 -2.35
C ARG A 34 -7.20 -11.03 -1.31
N LEU A 35 -7.78 -9.93 -1.75
CA LEU A 35 -8.61 -9.05 -0.93
C LEU A 35 -10.06 -9.15 -1.40
N VAL A 36 -10.98 -9.30 -0.46
CA VAL A 36 -12.41 -9.36 -0.71
C VAL A 36 -13.11 -8.31 0.13
N PHE A 37 -14.02 -7.57 -0.48
CA PHE A 37 -14.86 -6.57 0.19
C PHE A 37 -16.23 -7.17 0.53
N PRO A 38 -16.99 -6.58 1.48
CA PRO A 38 -18.27 -7.13 1.91
C PRO A 38 -19.34 -7.15 0.82
N ASP A 39 -19.20 -6.30 -0.20
CA ASP A 39 -20.07 -6.26 -1.37
C ASP A 39 -19.73 -7.34 -2.42
N GLY A 40 -18.75 -8.19 -2.16
CA GLY A 40 -18.30 -9.25 -3.08
C GLY A 40 -17.27 -8.78 -4.11
N SER A 41 -16.97 -7.47 -4.19
CA SER A 41 -15.86 -6.98 -4.99
C SER A 41 -14.52 -7.43 -4.41
N GLY A 42 -13.46 -7.35 -5.20
CA GLY A 42 -12.16 -7.78 -4.72
C GLY A 42 -11.02 -7.51 -5.67
N SER A 43 -9.83 -7.89 -5.22
CA SER A 43 -8.58 -7.65 -5.94
C SER A 43 -7.59 -8.76 -5.68
N HIS A 44 -6.84 -9.12 -6.71
CA HIS A 44 -5.72 -10.03 -6.67
C HIS A 44 -4.44 -9.23 -6.90
N ILE A 45 -3.53 -9.28 -5.93
CA ILE A 45 -2.24 -8.61 -5.96
C ILE A 45 -1.15 -9.68 -5.91
N ARG A 46 -0.08 -9.53 -6.66
CA ARG A 46 1.06 -10.44 -6.64
C ARG A 46 2.36 -9.66 -6.69
N ASP A 47 3.27 -9.97 -5.76
CA ASP A 47 4.60 -9.35 -5.67
C ASP A 47 4.52 -7.81 -5.64
N GLY A 48 3.48 -7.29 -4.97
CA GLY A 48 3.16 -5.86 -4.88
C GLY A 48 2.45 -5.24 -6.09
N ARG A 49 2.08 -6.03 -7.11
CA ARG A 49 1.44 -5.56 -8.35
C ARG A 49 -0.02 -5.98 -8.42
N LEU A 50 -0.90 -5.14 -8.97
CA LEU A 50 -2.31 -5.52 -9.14
C LEU A 50 -2.41 -6.44 -10.36
N GLN A 51 -2.88 -7.67 -10.16
CA GLN A 51 -3.06 -8.66 -11.23
C GLN A 51 -4.51 -8.74 -11.71
N ALA A 52 -5.48 -8.52 -10.82
CA ALA A 52 -6.89 -8.49 -11.21
C ALA A 52 -7.72 -7.70 -10.21
N SER A 53 -8.87 -7.17 -10.65
CA SER A 53 -9.93 -6.70 -9.76
C SER A 53 -11.29 -6.94 -10.38
N TRP A 54 -12.30 -7.16 -9.53
CA TRP A 54 -13.67 -7.41 -9.94
C TRP A 54 -14.65 -6.61 -9.09
N GLY A 55 -15.81 -6.33 -9.67
CA GLY A 55 -16.91 -5.64 -8.99
C GLY A 55 -17.81 -6.59 -8.19
N PRO A 56 -18.82 -6.05 -7.48
CA PRO A 56 -19.84 -6.83 -6.78
C PRO A 56 -20.61 -7.82 -7.67
N ASP A 57 -20.69 -7.49 -8.96
CA ASP A 57 -21.32 -8.29 -10.01
C ASP A 57 -20.43 -9.44 -10.53
N GLY A 58 -19.24 -9.61 -9.94
CA GLY A 58 -18.22 -10.56 -10.38
C GLY A 58 -17.56 -10.19 -11.72
N GLN A 59 -17.94 -9.06 -12.32
CA GLN A 59 -17.37 -8.61 -13.59
C GLN A 59 -15.97 -8.03 -13.36
N ALA A 60 -15.03 -8.41 -14.24
CA ALA A 60 -13.68 -7.88 -14.24
C ALA A 60 -13.70 -6.35 -14.43
N ARG A 61 -13.05 -5.64 -13.51
CA ARG A 61 -12.80 -4.18 -13.59
C ARG A 61 -11.38 -3.90 -14.06
N PHE A 62 -10.48 -4.83 -13.76
CA PHE A 62 -9.13 -4.84 -14.26
C PHE A 62 -8.70 -6.29 -14.42
N GLU A 63 -8.31 -6.66 -15.63
CA GLU A 63 -7.48 -7.82 -15.91
C GLU A 63 -6.46 -7.38 -16.96
N PRO A 64 -5.15 -7.56 -16.74
CA PRO A 64 -4.17 -7.44 -17.81
C PRO A 64 -4.53 -8.49 -18.88
N ALA A 65 -4.29 -8.13 -20.14
CA ALA A 65 -4.76 -8.91 -21.28
C ALA A 65 -4.42 -10.42 -21.16
N PHE A 66 -5.46 -11.24 -21.04
CA PHE A 66 -5.52 -12.70 -21.17
C PHE A 66 -4.40 -13.52 -20.52
N GLY A 67 -4.58 -13.87 -19.24
CA GLY A 67 -4.00 -15.07 -18.62
C GLY A 67 -2.47 -15.09 -18.52
N GLN A 68 -1.79 -14.05 -18.98
CA GLN A 68 -0.38 -13.85 -18.74
C GLN A 68 -0.25 -13.21 -17.35
N PRO A 69 0.54 -13.77 -16.42
CA PRO A 69 1.00 -12.96 -15.29
C PRO A 69 1.56 -11.68 -15.88
N ALA A 70 1.37 -10.52 -15.24
CA ALA A 70 1.90 -9.25 -15.74
C ALA A 70 3.42 -9.41 -15.97
N SER A 71 3.78 -9.84 -17.18
CA SER A 71 5.11 -10.36 -17.46
C SER A 71 6.03 -9.17 -17.40
N ASP A 72 7.27 -9.42 -17.01
CA ASP A 72 8.33 -8.45 -17.18
C ASP A 72 8.58 -8.25 -18.66
N GLY A 73 7.70 -7.49 -19.31
CA GLY A 73 7.91 -7.00 -20.65
C GLY A 73 9.13 -6.08 -20.65
N PRO A 74 9.61 -5.68 -21.83
CA PRO A 74 10.78 -4.80 -21.95
C PRO A 74 10.67 -3.47 -21.19
N GLU A 75 9.46 -3.08 -20.75
CA GLU A 75 9.17 -1.89 -19.91
C GLU A 75 9.21 -2.16 -18.39
N SER A 76 9.34 -3.43 -17.97
CA SER A 76 9.37 -3.82 -16.56
C SER A 76 10.75 -3.61 -15.96
N SER A 77 11.04 -2.35 -15.65
CA SER A 77 12.23 -1.99 -14.88
C SER A 77 11.99 -2.21 -13.37
N PRO A 78 13.05 -2.45 -12.57
CA PRO A 78 12.93 -2.47 -11.11
C PRO A 78 12.27 -1.21 -10.52
N ALA A 79 12.48 -0.05 -11.16
CA ALA A 79 11.85 1.20 -10.76
C ALA A 79 10.33 1.19 -10.99
N SER A 80 9.86 0.59 -12.09
CA SER A 80 8.44 0.42 -12.40
C SER A 80 7.75 -0.47 -11.36
N HIS A 81 8.38 -1.58 -10.98
CA HIS A 81 7.89 -2.48 -9.93
C HIS A 81 7.73 -1.79 -8.58
N VAL A 82 8.73 -1.01 -8.16
CA VAL A 82 8.64 -0.23 -6.93
C VAL A 82 7.52 0.81 -7.01
N ALA A 83 7.36 1.49 -8.15
CA ALA A 83 6.30 2.47 -8.34
C ALA A 83 4.90 1.84 -8.23
N GLU A 84 4.70 0.65 -8.81
CA GLU A 84 3.44 -0.08 -8.72
C GLU A 84 3.14 -0.53 -7.29
N ALA A 85 4.12 -1.14 -6.60
CA ALA A 85 4.00 -1.52 -5.20
C ALA A 85 3.68 -0.33 -4.28
N LEU A 86 4.23 0.85 -4.57
CA LEU A 86 3.91 2.07 -3.85
C LEU A 86 2.50 2.59 -4.13
N CYS A 87 1.99 2.40 -5.34
CA CYS A 87 0.62 2.74 -5.70
C CYS A 87 -0.35 1.85 -4.92
N VAL A 88 -0.12 0.53 -4.94
CA VAL A 88 -0.91 -0.45 -4.19
C VAL A 88 -0.85 -0.19 -2.68
N ALA A 89 0.34 0.07 -2.13
CA ALA A 89 0.51 0.45 -0.72
C ALA A 89 -0.34 1.66 -0.33
N GLN A 90 -0.29 2.73 -1.13
CA GLN A 90 -1.08 3.94 -0.87
C GLN A 90 -2.58 3.68 -0.99
N TRP A 91 -3.00 2.84 -1.93
CA TRP A 91 -4.39 2.44 -2.07
C TRP A 91 -4.88 1.70 -0.81
N LEU A 92 -4.12 0.73 -0.30
CA LEU A 92 -4.40 0.03 0.95
C LEU A 92 -4.45 1.00 2.15
N ASP A 93 -3.48 1.91 2.24
CA ASP A 93 -3.36 2.86 3.36
C ASP A 93 -4.47 3.92 3.35
N ARG A 94 -4.98 4.32 2.18
CA ARG A 94 -6.13 5.26 2.05
C ARG A 94 -7.45 4.65 2.54
N GLY A 95 -7.47 3.36 2.80
CA GLY A 95 -8.55 2.68 3.48
C GLY A 95 -9.34 1.82 2.52
N THR A 96 -8.89 0.58 2.39
CA THR A 96 -9.76 -0.55 2.03
C THR A 96 -10.57 -0.95 3.27
N ARG A 97 -11.30 0.02 3.85
CA ARG A 97 -12.07 -0.22 5.08
C ARG A 97 -13.13 -1.28 4.81
N GLY A 98 -13.09 -2.35 5.61
CA GLY A 98 -13.99 -3.48 5.45
C GLY A 98 -13.50 -4.58 4.51
N CYS A 99 -12.37 -4.43 3.83
CA CYS A 99 -11.79 -5.56 3.11
C CYS A 99 -11.24 -6.60 4.09
N VAL A 100 -11.40 -7.86 3.74
CA VAL A 100 -10.78 -9.00 4.42
C VAL A 100 -9.66 -9.53 3.55
N LEU A 101 -8.54 -9.88 4.18
CA LEU A 101 -7.49 -10.65 3.53
C LEU A 101 -7.96 -12.11 3.46
N ASP A 102 -8.29 -12.57 2.26
CA ASP A 102 -8.75 -13.94 1.99
C ASP A 102 -7.57 -14.91 1.86
N HIS A 103 -6.52 -14.49 1.15
CA HIS A 103 -5.33 -15.32 0.92
C HIS A 103 -4.04 -14.51 0.95
N ALA A 104 -2.98 -15.10 1.49
CA ALA A 104 -1.61 -14.64 1.37
C ALA A 104 -0.69 -15.86 1.17
N SER A 105 0.12 -15.90 0.10
CA SER A 105 1.05 -17.01 -0.13
C SER A 105 2.39 -16.84 0.60
N GLY A 106 2.77 -15.59 0.89
CA GLY A 106 4.00 -15.21 1.59
C GLY A 106 3.76 -14.67 3.01
N VAL A 107 4.80 -14.03 3.56
CA VAL A 107 4.79 -13.54 4.94
C VAL A 107 4.11 -12.17 5.01
N TRP A 108 2.83 -12.14 5.35
CA TRP A 108 2.10 -10.90 5.67
C TRP A 108 2.32 -10.48 7.12
N ARG A 109 3.58 -10.29 7.51
CA ARG A 109 3.92 -9.73 8.83
C ARG A 109 5.15 -8.85 8.68
N SER A 110 4.97 -7.55 8.92
CA SER A 110 6.10 -6.70 9.29
C SER A 110 6.69 -7.27 10.58
N ALA A 111 7.87 -7.89 10.53
CA ALA A 111 8.64 -8.19 11.73
C ALA A 111 9.08 -6.90 12.46
N LEU A 112 8.92 -5.75 11.81
CA LEU A 112 9.30 -4.43 12.32
C LEU A 112 8.09 -3.72 12.96
N PRO A 113 8.26 -3.13 14.15
CA PRO A 113 7.21 -2.37 14.82
C PRO A 113 6.80 -1.15 13.99
N ARG A 114 5.57 -0.67 14.18
CA ARG A 114 5.09 0.57 13.54
C ARG A 114 6.04 1.71 13.88
N LEU A 115 6.62 2.33 12.86
CA LEU A 115 7.52 3.47 13.06
C LEU A 115 6.75 4.66 13.64
N PRO A 116 7.32 5.36 14.65
CA PRO A 116 6.69 6.54 15.24
C PRO A 116 6.40 7.62 14.20
N SER A 117 5.27 8.29 14.38
CA SER A 117 4.88 9.44 13.56
C SER A 117 5.31 10.73 14.27
N PHE A 118 6.22 11.46 13.64
CA PHE A 118 6.67 12.78 14.10
C PHE A 118 5.98 13.87 13.27
N GLY A 119 4.64 13.91 13.35
CA GLY A 119 3.84 15.00 12.78
C GLY A 119 3.48 16.01 13.87
N ALA A 120 3.26 17.27 13.51
CA ALA A 120 2.76 18.26 14.44
C ALA A 120 1.44 17.78 15.06
N VAL A 121 1.43 17.53 16.37
CA VAL A 121 0.22 17.29 17.16
C VAL A 121 -0.44 18.66 17.36
N GLY A 122 -1.19 19.13 16.37
CA GLY A 122 -1.89 20.41 16.54
C GLY A 122 -2.38 21.06 15.26
N GLU A 123 -3.40 20.49 14.62
CA GLU A 123 -4.29 21.28 13.74
C GLU A 123 -5.64 20.59 13.41
N ARG A 124 -6.03 19.55 14.17
CA ARG A 124 -7.32 18.84 13.99
C ARG A 124 -8.44 19.31 14.94
N GLY A 125 -8.30 20.49 15.53
CA GLY A 125 -9.21 20.99 16.56
C GLY A 125 -9.69 22.42 16.37
N ARG A 126 -9.97 22.89 15.14
CA ARG A 126 -10.60 24.20 14.92
C ARG A 126 -11.42 24.27 13.61
N ARG A 127 -12.42 23.40 13.45
CA ARG A 127 -13.56 23.66 12.54
C ARG A 127 -14.86 23.09 13.13
N SER A 128 -15.42 23.79 14.10
CA SER A 128 -16.85 23.79 14.42
C SER A 128 -17.17 25.09 15.15
N ALA A 129 -17.81 26.01 14.42
CA ALA A 129 -18.75 27.03 14.89
C ALA A 129 -18.83 28.15 13.83
N ARG A 130 -19.77 28.01 12.90
CA ARG A 130 -20.66 29.09 12.47
C ARG A 130 -21.89 28.48 11.81
#